data_AF-A0A7C5IPY7-F1
#
_entry.id   AF-A0A7C5IPY7-F1
#
_cell.length_a   1.000
_cell.length_b   1.000
_cell.length_c   1.000
_cell.angle_alpha   90.00
_cell.angle_beta   90.00
_cell.angle_gamma   90.00
#
_symmetry.space_group_name_H-M   'P 1'
#
loop_
_entity.id
_entity.type
_entity.pdbx_description
1 polymer ?
#
loop_
_entity_poly.entity_id
_entity_poly.type
_entity_poly.pdbx_seq_one_letter_code
_entity_poly.pdbx_strand_id
1 'polypeptide(L)'
;MNNTIPKSATQSFATLQPGIPASWRPGPGPTYEAYFIKSGKTQVYVFDVNGKLQLKKISISLPSLPGNIQNSLDQTQQGKIRETAYKVISRTKQRFYE
;
A
#
# COMPACT_ATOMS: atom_id res chain seq x y z
N MET A 1 18.42 15.92 0.23
CA MET A 1 17.44 15.37 1.19
C MET A 1 17.90 13.97 1.55
N ASN A 2 18.07 13.64 2.83
CA ASN A 2 18.44 12.29 3.24
C ASN A 2 17.26 11.36 2.95
N ASN A 3 17.41 10.44 1.99
CA ASN A 3 16.45 9.38 1.66
C ASN A 3 16.35 8.29 2.74
N THR A 4 16.71 8.63 3.98
CA THR A 4 16.73 7.71 5.10
C THR A 4 15.32 7.56 5.65
N ILE A 5 14.89 6.31 5.81
CA ILE A 5 13.59 5.99 6.41
C ILE A 5 13.58 6.43 7.88
N PRO A 6 12.59 7.21 8.33
CA PRO A 6 12.51 7.65 9.72
C PRO A 6 12.37 6.49 10.70
N LYS A 7 13.09 6.59 11.82
CA LYS A 7 12.99 5.62 12.93
C LYS A 7 11.56 5.51 13.48
N SER A 8 10.83 6.63 13.51
CA SER A 8 9.41 6.69 13.89
C SER A 8 8.53 5.77 13.04
N ALA A 9 8.74 5.76 11.72
CA ALA A 9 8.02 4.90 10.78
C ALA A 9 8.35 3.43 10.99
N THR A 10 9.64 3.09 11.10
CA THR A 10 10.05 1.70 11.30
C THR A 10 9.59 1.13 12.65
N GLN A 11 9.62 1.93 13.72
CA GLN A 11 9.10 1.55 15.05
C GLN A 11 7.58 1.33 15.04
N SER A 12 6.85 2.23 14.39
CA SER A 12 5.38 2.11 14.27
C SER A 12 4.99 0.87 13.46
N PHE A 13 5.73 0.58 12.40
CA PHE A 13 5.56 -0.66 11.64
C PHE A 13 5.82 -1.90 12.51
N ALA A 14 6.95 -1.95 13.23
CA ALA A 14 7.29 -3.09 14.09
C ALA A 14 6.24 -3.31 15.20
N THR A 15 5.61 -2.24 15.69
CA THR A 15 4.49 -2.33 16.66
C THR A 15 3.24 -2.93 16.01
N LEU A 16 2.93 -2.52 14.77
CA LEU A 16 1.74 -3.00 14.05
C LEU A 16 1.90 -4.42 13.49
N GLN A 17 3.11 -4.77 13.07
CA GLN A 17 3.48 -6.02 12.41
C GLN A 17 4.70 -6.65 13.12
N PRO A 18 4.55 -7.11 14.37
CA PRO A 18 5.66 -7.66 15.13
C PRO A 18 6.26 -8.88 14.45
N GLY A 19 7.59 -8.90 14.32
CA GLY A 19 8.34 -10.01 13.71
C GLY A 19 8.25 -10.12 12.19
N ILE A 20 7.53 -9.22 11.51
CA ILE A 20 7.44 -9.23 10.05
C ILE A 20 8.53 -8.33 9.47
N PRO A 21 9.44 -8.84 8.62
CA PRO A 21 10.37 -7.99 7.90
C PRO A 21 9.65 -7.20 6.81
N ALA A 22 10.09 -5.96 6.57
CA ALA A 22 9.60 -5.12 5.48
C ALA A 22 10.74 -4.50 4.69
N SER A 23 10.54 -4.41 3.37
CA SER A 23 11.36 -3.63 2.47
C SER A 23 10.82 -2.20 2.40
N TRP A 24 11.67 -1.22 2.66
CA TRP A 24 11.25 0.18 2.76
C TRP A 24 11.63 0.99 1.53
N ARG A 25 10.74 1.91 1.13
CA ARG A 25 10.97 2.86 0.03
C ARG A 25 10.36 4.23 0.38
N PRO A 26 10.96 5.34 -0.06
CA PRO A 26 10.29 6.64 -0.04
C PRO A 26 9.00 6.57 -0.86
N GLY A 27 7.91 7.10 -0.32
CA GLY A 27 6.64 7.26 -1.01
C GLY A 27 6.49 8.66 -1.62
N PRO A 28 5.33 8.96 -2.23
CA PRO A 28 5.03 10.31 -2.70
C PRO A 28 4.92 11.30 -1.53
N GLY A 29 5.50 12.49 -1.69
CA GLY A 29 5.55 13.51 -0.64
C GLY A 29 6.36 13.06 0.58
N PRO A 30 6.05 13.55 1.80
CA PRO A 30 6.77 13.19 3.02
C PRO A 30 6.27 11.85 3.61
N THR A 31 6.22 10.81 2.77
CA THR A 31 5.72 9.48 3.16
C THR A 31 6.75 8.36 2.90
N TYR A 32 6.54 7.23 3.57
CA TYR A 32 7.44 6.09 3.55
C TYR A 32 6.62 4.80 3.49
N GLU A 33 6.94 3.94 2.52
CA GLU A 33 6.20 2.72 2.23
C GLU A 33 6.96 1.49 2.74
N ALA A 34 6.31 0.68 3.57
CA ALA A 34 6.77 -0.61 4.04
C ALA A 34 6.09 -1.72 3.24
N TYR A 35 6.86 -2.41 2.40
CA TYR A 35 6.42 -3.55 1.60
C TYR A 35 6.73 -4.86 2.33
N PHE A 36 5.72 -5.71 2.52
CA PHE A 36 5.88 -6.98 3.23
C PHE A 36 4.86 -8.02 2.77
N ILE A 37 5.13 -9.29 3.07
CA ILE A 37 4.20 -10.38 2.84
C ILE A 37 3.49 -10.72 4.14
N LYS A 38 2.16 -10.79 4.10
CA LYS A 38 1.34 -11.27 5.21
C LYS A 38 0.16 -12.06 4.70
N SER A 39 -0.01 -13.28 5.23
CA SER A 39 -1.04 -14.22 4.80
C SER A 39 -1.01 -14.51 3.29
N GLY A 40 0.19 -14.70 2.74
CA GLY A 40 0.40 -14.98 1.31
C GLY A 40 0.13 -13.81 0.36
N LYS A 41 -0.11 -12.60 0.88
CA LYS A 41 -0.39 -11.40 0.08
C LYS A 41 0.64 -10.31 0.33
N THR A 42 0.99 -9.59 -0.74
CA THR A 42 1.75 -8.36 -0.63
C THR A 42 0.90 -7.29 0.02
N GLN A 43 1.42 -6.68 1.08
CA GLN A 43 0.83 -5.54 1.73
C GLN A 43 1.83 -4.38 1.72
N VAL A 44 1.29 -3.17 1.64
CA VAL A 44 2.07 -1.93 1.72
C VAL A 44 1.47 -1.05 2.79
N TYR A 45 2.23 -0.71 3.83
CA TYR A 45 1.80 0.24 4.84
C TYR A 45 2.54 1.55 4.60
N VAL A 46 1.82 2.67 4.54
CA VAL A 46 2.41 3.98 4.28
C VAL A 46 2.36 4.82 5.54
N PHE A 47 3.51 5.31 5.95
CA PHE A 47 3.69 6.14 7.14
C PHE A 47 4.11 7.55 6.74
N ASP A 48 3.72 8.54 7.52
CA ASP A 48 4.33 9.87 7.43
C ASP A 48 5.68 9.92 8.19
N VAL A 49 6.35 11.06 8.13
CA VAL A 49 7.63 11.30 8.83
C VAL A 49 7.55 11.10 10.36
N ASN A 50 6.37 11.24 10.95
CA ASN A 50 6.14 11.06 12.38
C ASN A 50 5.80 9.60 12.73
N GLY A 51 5.83 8.69 11.76
CA GLY A 51 5.48 7.28 11.94
C GLY A 51 3.99 7.02 12.02
N LYS A 52 3.15 7.99 11.67
CA LYS A 52 1.70 7.80 11.67
C LYS A 52 1.27 7.08 10.41
N LEU A 53 0.55 5.98 10.59
CA LEU A 53 -0.02 5.21 9.48
C LEU A 53 -1.06 6.05 8.73
N GLN A 54 -0.82 6.26 7.44
CA GLN A 54 -1.70 7.01 6.54
C GLN A 54 -2.61 6.08 5.75
N LEU A 55 -2.08 4.97 5.22
CA LEU A 55 -2.88 4.00 4.48
C LEU A 55 -2.27 2.60 4.51
N LYS A 56 -3.10 1.62 4.19
CA LYS A 56 -2.73 0.21 3.95
C LYS A 56 -3.16 -0.17 2.54
N LYS A 57 -2.28 -0.79 1.77
CA LYS A 57 -2.59 -1.44 0.50
C LYS A 57 -2.49 -2.94 0.69
N ILE A 58 -3.44 -3.69 0.17
CA ILE A 58 -3.44 -5.16 0.19
C ILE A 58 -3.59 -5.63 -1.25
N SER A 59 -2.65 -6.42 -1.74
CA SER A 59 -2.72 -6.93 -3.11
C SER A 59 -3.93 -7.84 -3.27
N ILE A 60 -4.59 -7.70 -4.41
CA ILE A 60 -5.74 -8.48 -4.82
C ILE A 60 -5.54 -8.95 -6.25
N SER A 61 -6.13 -10.09 -6.59
CA SER A 61 -6.15 -10.56 -7.97
C SER A 61 -7.11 -9.71 -8.79
N LEU A 62 -6.76 -9.38 -10.03
CA LEU A 62 -7.60 -8.58 -10.92
C LEU A 62 -9.04 -9.14 -11.07
N PRO A 63 -9.26 -10.46 -11.18
CA PRO A 63 -10.61 -11.01 -11.26
C PRO A 63 -11.46 -10.77 -10.00
N SER A 64 -10.84 -10.45 -8.86
CA SER A 64 -11.54 -10.17 -7.61
C SER A 64 -11.99 -8.71 -7.47
N LEU A 65 -11.69 -7.85 -8.46
CA LEU A 65 -12.17 -6.48 -8.50
C LEU A 65 -13.70 -6.43 -8.67
N PRO A 66 -14.41 -5.48 -8.05
CA PRO A 66 -15.82 -5.27 -8.32
C PRO A 66 -16.10 -4.97 -9.80
N GLY A 67 -17.22 -5.46 -10.34
CA GLY A 67 -17.54 -5.33 -11.77
C GLY A 67 -17.56 -3.88 -12.27
N ASN A 68 -18.01 -2.92 -11.46
CA ASN A 68 -17.96 -1.50 -11.81
C ASN A 68 -16.52 -0.95 -11.94
N ILE A 69 -15.57 -1.50 -11.18
CA ILE A 69 -14.15 -1.14 -11.27
C ILE A 69 -13.53 -1.79 -12.51
N GLN A 70 -13.86 -3.06 -12.79
CA GLN A 70 -13.41 -3.73 -14.01
C GLN A 70 -13.85 -2.95 -15.26
N ASN A 71 -15.13 -2.58 -15.33
CA ASN A 71 -15.68 -1.77 -16.43
C ASN A 71 -14.97 -0.41 -16.57
N SER A 72 -14.69 0.28 -15.45
CA SER A 72 -13.98 1.55 -15.48
C SER A 72 -12.52 1.39 -15.96
N LEU A 73 -11.85 0.30 -15.59
CA LEU A 73 -10.49 0.02 -16.06
C LEU A 73 -10.48 -0.35 -17.55
N ASP A 74 -11.49 -1.06 -18.03
CA ASP A 74 -11.63 -1.40 -19.45
C ASP A 74 -11.86 -0.16 -20.33
N GLN A 75 -12.49 0.87 -19.79
CA GLN A 75 -12.68 2.14 -20.50
C GLN A 75 -11.46 3.07 -20.41
N THR A 76 -10.75 3.10 -19.28
CA THR A 76 -9.69 4.10 -19.01
C THR A 76 -8.27 3.60 -19.25
N GLN A 77 -8.06 2.28 -19.32
CA GLN A 77 -6.74 1.66 -19.42
C GLN A 77 -6.65 0.63 -20.55
N GLN A 78 -7.44 0.79 -21.61
CA GLN A 78 -7.40 -0.08 -22.78
C GLN A 78 -5.97 -0.17 -23.35
N GLY A 79 -5.45 -1.41 -23.50
CA GLY A 79 -4.11 -1.68 -24.01
C GLY A 79 -2.96 -1.66 -22.98
N LYS A 80 -3.23 -1.38 -21.70
CA LYS A 80 -2.21 -1.49 -20.64
C LYS A 80 -2.20 -2.90 -20.04
N ILE A 81 -1.00 -3.47 -19.85
CA ILE A 81 -0.81 -4.69 -19.06
C ILE A 81 -1.14 -4.36 -17.60
N ARG A 82 -2.10 -5.09 -17.03
CA ARG A 82 -2.49 -4.98 -15.63
C ARG A 82 -1.71 -6.04 -14.84
N GLU A 83 -0.75 -5.62 -14.03
CA GLU A 83 0.12 -6.57 -13.32
C GLU A 83 -0.33 -6.81 -11.87
N THR A 84 -0.88 -5.79 -11.19
CA THR A 84 -1.32 -5.90 -9.80
C THR A 84 -2.42 -4.88 -9.50
N ALA A 85 -3.38 -5.26 -8.66
CA ALA A 85 -4.34 -4.33 -8.07
C ALA A 85 -4.22 -4.35 -6.54
N TYR A 86 -4.54 -3.23 -5.91
CA TYR A 86 -4.55 -3.07 -4.47
C TYR A 86 -5.92 -2.63 -3.97
N LYS A 87 -6.38 -3.26 -2.89
CA LYS A 87 -7.39 -2.67 -2.02
C LYS A 87 -6.69 -1.70 -1.07
N VAL A 88 -7.03 -0.42 -1.17
CA VAL A 88 -6.48 0.63 -0.31
C VAL A 88 -7.45 0.93 0.82
N ILE A 89 -6.91 1.06 2.03
CA ILE A 89 -7.64 1.43 3.25
C ILE A 89 -6.94 2.67 3.82
N SER A 90 -7.61 3.82 3.76
CA SER A 90 -7.07 5.06 4.32
C SER A 90 -7.15 5.08 5.85
N ARG A 91 -6.46 6.03 6.47
CA ARG A 91 -6.59 6.32 7.90
C ARG A 91 -8.03 6.65 8.31
N THR A 92 -8.82 7.30 7.43
CA THR A 92 -10.24 7.59 7.65
C THR A 92 -11.15 6.38 7.41
N LYS A 93 -10.56 5.19 7.22
CA LYS A 93 -11.24 3.91 6.91
C LYS A 93 -11.99 3.91 5.58
N GLN A 94 -11.75 4.89 4.71
CA GLN A 94 -12.25 4.86 3.33
C GLN A 94 -11.54 3.75 2.56
N ARG A 95 -12.27 3.13 1.64
CA ARG A 95 -11.81 1.98 0.86
C ARG A 95 -11.93 2.30 -0.62
N PHE A 96 -10.85 2.09 -1.36
CA PHE A 96 -10.80 2.25 -2.81
C PHE A 96 -9.84 1.24 -3.43
N TYR A 97 -9.77 1.22 -4.76
CA TYR A 97 -8.93 0.31 -5.53
C TYR A 97 -7.93 1.12 -6.36
N GLU A 98 -6.68 0.67 -6.37
CA GLU A 98 -5.55 1.24 -7.13
C GLU A 98 -4.92 0.16 -8.01
#